data_AF-A0A838ZIJ2-F1
#
_entry.id   AF-A0A838ZIJ2-F1
#
_cell.length_a   1.000
_cell.length_b   1.000
_cell.length_c   1.000
_cell.angle_alpha   90.00
_cell.angle_beta   90.00
_cell.angle_gamma   90.00
#
_symmetry.space_group_name_H-M   'P 1'
#
loop_
_entity.id
_entity.type
_entity.pdbx_description
1 polymer ?
#
loop_
_entity_poly.entity_id
_entity_poly.type
_entity_poly.pdbx_seq_one_letter_code
_entity_poly.pdbx_strand_id
1 'polypeptide(L)' 'MNKLELEGKWNQVKGAFKQKYGEWFKDDESILEGQFDEVIGKIQEKSGKTREEVEKLIENWKD' A
#
# COMPACT_ATOMS: atom_id res chain seq x y z
N MET A 1 8.76 7.57 9.40
CA MET A 1 9.08 8.28 8.15
C MET A 1 8.20 9.51 7.96
N ASN A 2 8.59 10.46 7.10
CA ASN A 2 7.66 11.48 6.60
C ASN A 2 6.81 10.92 5.42
N LYS A 3 5.74 11.62 5.04
CA LYS A 3 4.83 11.18 3.97
C LYS A 3 5.54 10.96 2.62
N LEU A 4 6.47 11.84 2.26
CA LEU A 4 7.19 11.79 0.98
C LEU A 4 8.09 10.54 0.88
N GLU A 5 8.75 10.17 1.97
CA GLU A 5 9.58 8.96 2.05
C GLU A 5 8.73 7.68 1.91
N LEU A 6 7.56 7.66 2.55
CA LEU A 6 6.60 6.56 2.44
C LEU A 6 6.04 6.42 1.01
N GLU A 7 5.71 7.53 0.35
CA GLU A 7 5.29 7.54 -1.06
C GLU A 7 6.40 7.03 -1.99
N GLY A 8 7.64 7.44 -1.75
CA GLY A 8 8.81 6.93 -2.48
C GLY A 8 8.97 5.42 -2.32
N LYS A 9 8.90 4.94 -1.07
CA LYS A 9 8.99 3.51 -0.77
C LYS A 9 7.83 2.72 -1.36
N TRP A 10 6.60 3.24 -1.26
CA TRP A 10 5.42 2.64 -1.88
C TRP A 10 5.62 2.41 -3.38
N ASN A 11 6.16 3.40 -4.10
CA ASN A 11 6.46 3.25 -5.52
C ASN A 11 7.47 2.14 -5.84
N GLN A 12 8.40 1.86 -4.93
CA GLN A 12 9.35 0.75 -5.08
C GLN A 12 8.68 -0.61 -4.77
N VAL A 13 7.85 -0.68 -3.72
CA VAL A 13 7.32 -1.96 -3.21
C VAL A 13 5.96 -2.35 -3.78
N LYS A 14 5.22 -1.43 -4.43
CA LYS A 14 3.86 -1.68 -4.94
C LYS A 14 3.75 -2.90 -5.86
N GLY A 15 4.79 -3.21 -6.63
CA GLY A 15 4.83 -4.40 -7.48
C GLY A 15 4.83 -5.70 -6.66
N ALA A 16 5.70 -5.79 -5.65
CA ALA A 16 5.74 -6.92 -4.73
C ALA A 16 4.46 -7.00 -3.88
N PHE A 17 3.92 -5.84 -3.49
CA PHE A 17 2.66 -5.74 -2.79
C PHE A 17 1.50 -6.30 -3.62
N LYS A 18 1.41 -5.95 -4.91
CA LYS A 18 0.44 -6.47 -5.88
C LYS A 18 0.53 -7.99 -6.00
N GLN A 19 1.73 -8.55 -6.02
CA GLN A 19 1.90 -9.99 -6.11
C GLN A 19 1.42 -10.71 -4.85
N LYS A 20 1.71 -10.17 -3.66
CA LYS A 20 1.37 -10.80 -2.39
C LYS A 20 -0.09 -10.61 -1.98
N TYR A 21 -0.67 -9.45 -2.26
CA TYR A 21 -2.05 -9.10 -1.92
C TYR A 21 -2.93 -8.95 -3.16
N GLY A 22 -2.54 -9.54 -4.29
CA GLY A 22 -3.27 -9.41 -5.55
C GLY A 22 -4.74 -9.79 -5.44
N GLU A 23 -5.11 -10.64 -4.49
CA GLU A 23 -6.52 -10.97 -4.22
C GLU A 23 -7.32 -9.81 -3.60
N TRP A 24 -6.68 -8.90 -2.86
CA TRP A 24 -7.32 -7.71 -2.31
C TRP A 24 -7.57 -6.64 -3.38
N PHE A 25 -6.73 -6.62 -4.41
CA PHE A 25 -6.73 -5.63 -5.51
C PHE A 25 -7.12 -6.24 -6.86
N LYS A 26 -7.69 -7.46 -6.86
CA LYS A 26 -7.96 -8.24 -8.08
C LYS A 26 -8.96 -7.55 -9.02
N ASP A 27 -9.84 -6.72 -8.44
CA ASP A 27 -10.83 -5.89 -9.15
C ASP A 27 -10.35 -4.45 -9.37
N ASP A 28 -9.19 -4.08 -8.82
CA ASP A 28 -8.78 -2.70 -8.61
C ASP A 28 -7.29 -2.52 -8.95
N GLU A 29 -6.92 -2.87 -10.19
CA GLU A 29 -5.56 -2.60 -10.69
C GLU A 29 -5.23 -1.10 -10.68
N SER A 30 -6.23 -0.24 -10.84
CA SER A 30 -6.10 1.21 -10.82
C SER A 30 -5.71 1.77 -9.45
N ILE A 31 -6.02 1.06 -8.35
CA ILE A 31 -5.71 1.54 -6.99
C ILE A 31 -4.20 1.65 -6.81
N LEU A 32 -3.42 0.67 -7.31
CA LEU A 32 -1.96 0.68 -7.17
C LEU A 32 -1.27 1.76 -8.00
N GLU A 33 -2.00 2.35 -8.95
CA GLU A 33 -1.57 3.48 -9.76
C GLU A 33 -2.15 4.82 -9.28
N GLY A 34 -3.05 4.78 -8.29
CA GLY A 34 -3.70 5.95 -7.69
C GLY A 34 -2.82 6.71 -6.70
N GLN A 35 -3.41 7.76 -6.11
CA GLN A 35 -2.74 8.56 -5.09
C GLN A 35 -2.49 7.72 -3.82
N PHE A 36 -1.33 7.90 -3.19
CA PHE A 36 -0.91 7.12 -2.02
C PHE A 36 -1.94 7.09 -0.88
N ASP A 37 -2.63 8.20 -0.62
CA ASP A 37 -3.69 8.26 0.40
C ASP A 37 -4.89 7.34 0.08
N GLU A 38 -5.25 7.20 -1.19
CA GLU A 38 -6.35 6.32 -1.63
C GLU A 38 -5.98 4.85 -1.47
N VAL A 39 -4.75 4.49 -1.83
CA VAL A 39 -4.17 3.16 -1.59
C VAL A 39 -4.25 2.80 -0.12
N ILE A 40 -3.79 3.70 0.76
CA ILE A 40 -3.80 3.49 2.21
C ILE A 40 -5.23 3.24 2.70
N GLY A 41 -6.19 4.09 2.32
CA GLY A 41 -7.59 3.94 2.72
C GLY A 41 -8.17 2.59 2.30
N LYS A 42 -7.89 2.15 1.07
CA LYS A 42 -8.38 0.86 0.56
C LYS A 42 -7.74 -0.33 1.25
N ILE A 43 -6.45 -0.27 1.57
CA ILE A 43 -5.79 -1.30 2.38
C ILE A 43 -6.43 -1.36 3.76
N GLN A 44 -6.73 -0.22 4.38
CA GLN A 44 -7.42 -0.20 5.68
C GLN A 44 -8.80 -0.87 5.59
N GLU A 45 -9.60 -0.57 4.55
CA GLU A 45 -10.91 -1.19 4.33
C GLU A 45 -10.82 -2.71 4.15
N LYS A 46 -9.85 -3.20 3.36
CA LYS A 46 -9.70 -4.64 3.05
C LYS A 46 -9.07 -5.43 4.20
N SER A 47 -8.08 -4.85 4.88
CA SER A 47 -7.32 -5.54 5.93
C SER A 47 -7.87 -5.32 7.34
N GLY A 48 -8.76 -4.33 7.52
CA GLY A 48 -9.25 -3.89 8.82
C GLY A 48 -8.19 -3.17 9.67
N LYS A 49 -7.02 -2.87 9.11
CA LYS A 49 -5.89 -2.26 9.82
C LYS A 49 -6.05 -0.76 9.97
N THR A 50 -5.42 -0.21 11.00
CA THR A 50 -5.30 1.24 11.14
C THR A 50 -4.31 1.81 10.12
N ARG A 51 -4.44 3.11 9.83
CA ARG A 51 -3.52 3.81 8.92
C ARG A 51 -2.06 3.59 9.31
N GLU A 52 -1.76 3.72 10.61
CA GLU A 52 -0.41 3.56 11.14
C GLU A 52 0.14 2.15 10.94
N GLU A 53 -0.71 1.12 11.04
CA GLU A 53 -0.30 -0.26 10.72
C GLU A 53 -0.01 -0.45 9.23
N VAL A 54 -0.79 0.17 8.35
CA VAL A 54 -0.56 0.09 6.91
C VAL A 54 0.74 0.82 6.54
N GLU A 55 0.96 2.01 7.10
CA GLU A 55 2.20 2.78 6.92
C GLU A 55 3.41 1.98 7.41
N LYS A 56 3.32 1.33 8.58
CA LYS A 56 4.35 0.40 9.08
C LYS A 56 4.55 -0.80 8.17
N LEU A 57 3.49 -1.31 7.55
CA LEU A 57 3.57 -2.48 6.67
C LEU A 57 4.32 -2.13 5.37
N ILE A 58 4.13 -0.92 4.84
CA ILE A 58 4.89 -0.39 3.70
C ILE A 58 6.33 -0.06 4.13
N GLU A 59 6.51 0.59 5.28
CA GLU A 59 7.82 0.94 5.85
C GLU A 59 8.67 -0.31 6.10
N ASN A 60 8.08 -1.41 6.58
CA ASN A 60 8.78 -2.66 6.87
C ASN A 60 8.75 -3.65 5.71
N TRP A 61 8.21 -3.27 4.55
CA TRP A 61 8.28 -4.11 3.37
C TRP A 61 9.74 -4.28 2.97
N LYS A 62 10.19 -5.53 2.93
CA LYS A 62 11.55 -5.90 2.54
C LYS A 62 11.67 -5.75 1.01
N ASP A 63 12.74 -5.10 0.58
CA ASP A 63 13.26 -5.22 -0.80
C ASP A 63 13.43 -6.68 -1.20
#